data_AF-A0A0V0YQ62-F1
#
_entry.id   AF-A0A0V0YQ62-F1
#
_cell.length_a   1.000
_cell.length_b   1.000
_cell.length_c   1.000
_cell.angle_alpha   90.00
_cell.angle_beta   90.00
_cell.angle_gamma   90.00
#
_symmetry.space_group_name_H-M   'P 1'
#
loop_
_entity.id
_entity.type
_entity.pdbx_description
1 polymer ?
#
loop_
_entity_poly.entity_id
_entity_poly.type
_entity_poly.pdbx_seq_one_letter_code
_entity_poly.pdbx_strand_id
1 'polypeptide(L)'
;MSTLSIPEYVPPAAEDAEQLRKAFAGWGTNEKLIISILAHRSAAQRRQIRQAYADIFGEDLLKSLNKELTRDFEKVVLLWVLEPAERDALLVYDSARKWGPEDR
;
A
#
# COMPACT_ATOMS: atom_id res chain seq x y z
N MET A 1 0.78 -20.09 -8.28
CA MET A 1 0.36 -19.25 -9.42
C MET A 1 0.09 -17.85 -8.90
N SER A 2 0.53 -16.80 -9.60
CA SER A 2 0.20 -15.42 -9.25
C SER A 2 -1.24 -15.13 -9.65
N THR A 3 -2.04 -14.53 -8.76
CA THR A 3 -3.41 -14.05 -9.04
C THR A 3 -3.43 -12.56 -9.39
N LEU A 4 -2.30 -11.86 -9.28
CA LEU A 4 -2.17 -10.45 -9.60
C LEU A 4 -2.33 -10.22 -11.11
N SER A 5 -3.30 -9.39 -11.49
CA SER A 5 -3.50 -8.94 -12.87
C SER A 5 -2.89 -7.54 -13.05
N ILE A 6 -1.89 -7.42 -13.92
CA ILE A 6 -1.23 -6.15 -14.27
C ILE A 6 -1.70 -5.75 -15.67
N PRO A 7 -2.18 -4.51 -15.89
CA PRO A 7 -2.59 -4.06 -17.20
C PRO A 7 -1.41 -4.00 -18.17
N GLU A 8 -1.69 -4.15 -19.46
CA GLU A 8 -0.68 -4.09 -20.52
C GLU A 8 0.06 -2.74 -20.55
N TYR A 9 -0.68 -1.66 -20.27
CA TYR A 9 -0.12 -0.32 -20.09
C TYR A 9 -0.07 0.06 -18.60
N VAL A 10 1.13 0.37 -18.11
CA VAL A 10 1.35 0.85 -16.75
C VAL A 10 1.84 2.30 -16.84
N PRO A 11 1.12 3.26 -16.24
CA PRO A 11 1.56 4.66 -16.23
C PRO A 11 2.85 4.83 -15.40
N PRO A 12 3.57 5.95 -15.59
CA PRO A 12 4.76 6.26 -14.80
C PRO A 12 4.46 6.33 -13.31
N ALA A 13 5.42 5.93 -12.47
CA ALA A 13 5.26 5.93 -11.02
C ALA A 13 4.91 7.31 -10.43
N ALA A 14 5.37 8.40 -11.07
CA ALA A 14 5.01 9.77 -10.70
C ALA A 14 3.51 10.06 -10.91
N GLU A 15 2.94 9.59 -12.01
CA GLU A 15 1.52 9.78 -12.31
C GLU A 15 0.65 8.99 -11.34
N ASP A 16 1.03 7.74 -11.05
CA ASP A 16 0.38 6.93 -10.01
C ASP A 16 0.46 7.61 -8.64
N ALA A 17 1.62 8.18 -8.28
CA ALA A 17 1.80 8.91 -7.03
C ALA A 17 0.88 10.14 -6.92
N GLU A 18 0.75 10.91 -8.00
CA GLU A 18 -0.18 12.05 -8.08
C GLU A 18 -1.64 11.61 -7.98
N GLN A 19 -2.03 10.54 -8.67
CA GLN A 19 -3.38 10.00 -8.59
C GLN A 19 -3.70 9.47 -7.20
N LEU A 20 -2.73 8.81 -6.55
CA LEU A 20 -2.86 8.39 -5.15
C LEU A 20 -3.02 9.62 -4.25
N ARG A 21 -2.21 10.67 -4.40
CA ARG A 21 -2.37 11.91 -3.63
C ARG A 21 -3.77 12.50 -3.81
N LYS A 22 -4.29 12.53 -5.04
CA LYS A 22 -5.66 12.98 -5.33
C LYS A 22 -6.72 12.07 -4.70
N ALA A 23 -6.47 10.77 -4.60
CA ALA A 23 -7.42 9.81 -4.05
C ALA A 23 -7.76 10.09 -2.58
N PHE A 24 -6.82 10.66 -1.81
CA PHE A 24 -7.03 11.02 -0.41
C PHE A 24 -6.80 12.52 -0.15
N ALA A 25 -6.87 13.34 -1.21
CA ALA A 25 -6.88 14.80 -1.07
C ALA A 25 -8.32 15.28 -0.95
N GLY A 26 -8.67 15.85 0.21
CA GLY A 26 -9.97 16.50 0.44
C GLY A 26 -10.77 15.84 1.54
N TRP A 27 -12.09 15.96 1.47
CA TRP A 27 -12.98 15.41 2.49
C TRP A 27 -13.35 13.98 2.13
N GLY A 28 -12.72 13.03 2.83
CA GLY A 28 -12.87 11.59 2.59
C GLY A 28 -11.83 11.03 1.62
N THR A 29 -11.91 9.71 1.42
CA THR A 29 -10.93 8.94 0.65
C THR A 29 -11.64 8.24 -0.51
N ASN A 30 -11.01 8.21 -1.68
CA ASN A 30 -11.48 7.47 -2.85
C ASN A 30 -10.80 6.10 -2.88
N GLU A 31 -11.36 5.14 -2.14
CA GLU A 31 -10.78 3.80 -2.00
C GLU A 31 -10.75 3.05 -3.33
N LYS A 32 -11.71 3.34 -4.23
CA LYS A 32 -11.76 2.72 -5.56
C LYS A 32 -10.54 3.08 -6.40
N LEU A 33 -10.09 4.33 -6.33
CA LEU A 33 -8.90 4.80 -7.05
C LEU A 33 -7.62 4.18 -6.47
N ILE A 34 -7.56 4.05 -5.14
CA ILE A 34 -6.45 3.38 -4.46
C ILE A 34 -6.35 1.91 -4.92
N ILE A 35 -7.48 1.20 -4.96
CA ILE A 35 -7.55 -0.19 -5.42
C ILE A 35 -7.17 -0.30 -6.89
N SER A 36 -7.72 0.55 -7.77
CA SER A 36 -7.46 0.48 -9.21
C SER A 36 -5.97 0.68 -9.57
N ILE A 37 -5.24 1.40 -8.73
CA ILE A 37 -3.79 1.55 -8.87
C ILE A 37 -3.09 0.40 -8.15
N LEU A 38 -3.15 0.33 -6.82
CA LEU A 38 -2.28 -0.53 -6.03
C LEU A 38 -2.54 -2.02 -6.27
N ALA A 39 -3.79 -2.44 -6.46
CA ALA A 39 -4.12 -3.85 -6.70
C ALA A 39 -3.69 -4.35 -8.09
N HIS A 40 -3.25 -3.45 -8.96
CA HIS A 40 -2.83 -3.73 -10.34
C HIS A 40 -1.38 -3.31 -10.60
N ARG A 41 -0.55 -3.28 -9.55
CA ARG A 41 0.90 -3.02 -9.64
C ARG A 41 1.69 -4.14 -9.00
N SER A 42 2.83 -4.49 -9.59
CA SER A 42 3.79 -5.45 -9.02
C SER A 42 4.49 -4.88 -7.78
N ALA A 43 5.16 -5.73 -6.99
CA ALA A 43 5.93 -5.27 -5.83
C ALA A 43 7.00 -4.23 -6.21
N ALA A 44 7.70 -4.44 -7.33
CA ALA A 44 8.70 -3.50 -7.84
C ALA A 44 8.07 -2.15 -8.23
N GLN A 45 6.91 -2.16 -8.90
CA GLN A 45 6.18 -0.94 -9.25
C GLN A 45 5.68 -0.21 -8.01
N ARG A 46 5.13 -0.92 -7.02
CA ARG A 46 4.70 -0.30 -5.75
C ARG A 46 5.86 0.35 -5.01
N ARG A 47 7.04 -0.26 -5.01
CA ARG A 47 8.27 0.36 -4.48
C ARG A 47 8.61 1.66 -5.21
N GLN A 48 8.55 1.66 -6.54
CA GLN A 48 8.81 2.86 -7.34
C GLN A 48 7.78 3.97 -7.07
N ILE A 49 6.50 3.62 -6.91
CA ILE A 49 5.45 4.57 -6.56
C ILE A 49 5.71 5.17 -5.17
N ARG A 50 6.10 4.36 -4.17
CA ARG A 50 6.46 4.86 -2.83
C ARG A 50 7.61 5.87 -2.91
N GLN A 51 8.65 5.56 -3.67
CA GLN A 51 9.80 6.44 -3.84
C GLN A 51 9.39 7.74 -4.54
N ALA A 52 8.69 7.65 -5.67
CA ALA A 52 8.22 8.81 -6.41
C ALA A 52 7.30 9.69 -5.56
N TYR A 53 6.42 9.09 -4.76
CA TYR A 53 5.54 9.81 -3.84
C TYR A 53 6.34 10.59 -2.78
N ALA A 54 7.35 9.96 -2.19
CA ALA A 54 8.25 10.62 -1.23
C ALA A 54 9.04 11.76 -1.88
N ASP A 55 9.53 11.58 -3.12
CA ASP A 55 10.30 12.58 -3.84
C ASP A 55 9.45 13.80 -4.25
N ILE A 56 8.19 13.57 -4.65
CA ILE A 56 7.28 14.63 -5.12
C ILE A 56 6.64 15.40 -3.97
N PHE A 57 6.17 14.69 -2.92
CA PHE A 57 5.37 15.29 -1.85
C PHE A 57 6.12 15.45 -0.53
N GLY A 58 7.32 14.88 -0.38
CA GLY A 58 8.09 14.93 0.86
C GLY A 58 7.45 14.15 2.02
N GLU A 59 6.49 13.27 1.75
CA GLU A 59 5.79 12.44 2.74
C GLU A 59 5.85 10.97 2.34
N ASP A 60 5.88 10.05 3.33
CA ASP A 60 5.82 8.61 3.06
C ASP A 60 4.38 8.20 2.72
N LEU A 61 4.19 7.57 1.56
CA LEU A 61 2.91 7.05 1.10
C LEU A 61 2.22 6.16 2.15
N LEU A 62 2.98 5.32 2.86
CA LEU A 62 2.41 4.46 3.91
C LEU A 62 1.80 5.27 5.05
N LYS A 63 2.47 6.37 5.45
CA LYS A 63 1.95 7.25 6.49
C LYS A 63 0.70 7.99 6.05
N SER A 64 0.64 8.44 4.80
CA SER A 64 -0.57 9.05 4.25
C SER A 64 -1.72 8.05 4.22
N LEU A 65 -1.50 6.83 3.74
CA LEU A 65 -2.53 5.78 3.71
C LEU A 65 -3.03 5.39 5.11
N ASN A 66 -2.14 5.33 6.11
CA ASN A 66 -2.50 5.04 7.51
C ASN A 66 -3.33 6.15 8.17
N LYS A 67 -3.27 7.39 7.68
CA LYS A 67 -4.10 8.48 8.21
C LYS A 67 -5.50 8.49 7.58
N GLU A 68 -5.59 8.09 6.33
CA GLU A 68 -6.76 8.28 5.46
C GLU A 68 -7.66 7.05 5.37
N LEU A 69 -7.12 5.85 5.66
CA LEU A 69 -7.84 4.59 5.67
C LEU A 69 -8.09 4.13 7.10
N THR A 70 -9.13 3.33 7.30
CA THR A 70 -9.44 2.76 8.62
C THR A 70 -9.76 1.26 8.57
N ARG A 71 -9.64 0.60 9.73
CA ARG A 71 -10.06 -0.79 9.98
C ARG A 71 -9.34 -1.80 9.09
N ASP A 72 -10.08 -2.74 8.51
CA ASP A 72 -9.49 -3.87 7.79
C ASP A 72 -8.94 -3.47 6.43
N PHE A 73 -9.54 -2.46 5.79
CA PHE A 73 -9.06 -1.95 4.51
C PHE A 73 -7.68 -1.31 4.65
N GLU A 74 -7.48 -0.48 5.68
CA GLU A 74 -6.18 0.09 6.02
C GLU A 74 -5.10 -1.00 6.18
N LYS A 75 -5.36 -2.01 7.01
CA LYS A 75 -4.41 -3.09 7.27
C LYS A 75 -4.01 -3.83 6.00
N VAL A 76 -4.98 -4.20 5.17
CA VAL A 76 -4.72 -4.96 3.93
C VAL A 76 -3.95 -4.10 2.92
N VAL A 77 -4.30 -2.82 2.77
CA VAL A 77 -3.60 -1.91 1.86
C VAL A 77 -2.16 -1.66 2.32
N LEU A 78 -1.94 -1.40 3.60
CA LEU A 78 -0.59 -1.20 4.14
C LEU A 78 0.29 -2.44 3.94
N LEU A 79 -0.22 -3.62 4.31
CA LEU A 79 0.49 -4.89 4.07
C LEU A 79 0.78 -5.09 2.58
N TRP A 80 -0.18 -4.79 1.70
CA TRP A 80 -0.02 -4.96 0.26
C TRP A 80 1.06 -4.04 -0.34
N VAL A 81 1.16 -2.80 0.14
CA VAL A 81 2.12 -1.81 -0.36
C VAL A 81 3.56 -2.12 0.06
N LEU A 82 3.74 -2.77 1.23
CA LEU A 82 5.06 -3.22 1.68
C LEU A 82 5.70 -4.21 0.69
N GLU A 83 7.04 -4.20 0.67
CA GLU A 83 7.80 -5.23 -0.02
C GLU A 83 7.51 -6.60 0.61
N PRO A 84 7.57 -7.71 -0.16
CA PRO A 84 7.26 -9.03 0.37
C PRO A 84 8.05 -9.38 1.65
N ALA A 85 9.36 -9.09 1.66
CA ALA A 85 10.20 -9.34 2.81
C ALA A 85 9.82 -8.45 4.02
N GLU A 86 9.53 -7.16 3.81
CA GLU A 86 9.09 -6.25 4.86
C GLU A 86 7.74 -6.69 5.46
N ARG A 87 6.82 -7.11 4.59
CA ARG A 87 5.49 -7.60 4.96
C ARG A 87 5.60 -8.86 5.82
N ASP A 88 6.39 -9.83 5.38
CA ASP A 88 6.55 -11.09 6.11
C ASP A 88 7.21 -10.85 7.47
N ALA A 89 8.23 -9.99 7.53
CA ALA A 89 8.86 -9.60 8.79
C ALA A 89 7.87 -8.94 9.76
N LEU A 90 7.01 -8.04 9.26
CA LEU A 90 5.99 -7.38 10.07
C LEU A 90 4.95 -8.39 10.60
N LEU A 91 4.48 -9.29 9.74
CA LEU A 91 3.51 -10.32 10.13
C LEU A 91 4.07 -11.24 11.20
N VAL A 92 5.31 -11.72 11.04
CA VAL A 92 5.97 -12.55 12.06
C VAL A 92 6.13 -11.79 13.37
N TYR A 93 6.56 -10.53 13.33
CA TYR A 93 6.71 -9.70 14.52
C TYR A 93 5.38 -9.48 15.25
N ASP A 94 4.32 -9.13 14.52
CA ASP A 94 3.00 -8.89 15.09
C ASP A 94 2.37 -10.16 15.66
N SER A 95 2.53 -11.29 14.96
CA SER A 95 2.09 -12.59 15.44
C SER A 95 2.83 -12.99 16.71
N ALA A 96 4.17 -12.88 16.73
CA ALA A 96 4.98 -13.24 17.91
C ALA A 96 4.65 -12.39 19.15
N ARG A 97 4.25 -11.13 18.97
CA ARG A 97 3.83 -10.26 20.08
C ARG A 97 2.46 -10.61 20.65
N LYS A 98 1.55 -11.06 19.80
CA LYS A 98 0.17 -11.42 20.20
C LYS A 98 0.06 -12.87 20.65
N TRP A 99 1.05 -13.69 20.29
CA TRP A 99 1.12 -15.11 20.62
C TRP A 99 1.15 -15.31 22.14
N GLY A 100 0.04 -15.80 22.69
CA GLY A 100 -0.11 -16.13 24.10
C GLY A 100 -0.04 -17.64 24.38
N PRO A 101 -0.03 -18.05 25.66
CA PRO A 101 -0.16 -19.47 26.05
C PRO A 101 -1.46 -20.13 25.56
N GLU A 102 -2.46 -19.33 25.18
CA GLU A 102 -3.81 -19.75 24.80
C GLU A 102 -3.93 -20.08 23.30
N ASP A 103 -2.94 -19.69 22.49
CA ASP A 103 -2.88 -19.97 21.04
C ASP A 103 -2.09 -21.26 20.71
N ARG A 104 -1.75 -22.06 21.74
CA ARG A 104 -0.95 -23.29 21.65
C ARG A 104 -1.77 -24.54 21.33
#